data_AF-A0A915P8A2-F1
#
_entry.id   AF-A0A915P8A2-F1
#
_cell.length_a   1.000
_cell.length_b   1.000
_cell.length_c   1.000
_cell.angle_alpha   90.00
_cell.angle_beta   90.00
_cell.angle_gamma   90.00
#
_symmetry.space_group_name_H-M   'P 1'
#
loop_
_entity.id
_entity.type
_entity.pdbx_description
1 polymer ?
#
loop_
_entity_poly.entity_id
_entity_poly.type
_entity_poly.pdbx_seq_one_letter_code
_entity_poly.pdbx_strand_id
1 'polypeptide(L)'
;MDFTNNELEYRPIASTSSESKTRFSHLYSVQLKQSQCPVVYTNEYNISFFGIERLHPFDSKKWGRVFQFLVESGQLKQEAIIKPEEIKKKDLLFVHSPTYLCSLNSTIRLAFILEVCLVIPFPSCLVNRLVLRPLRFQTGGSILAAKLALQYGWAINIGGGFHHACSNTGGGFCVYADITLAIKILFEDGLIKKAMIIDLDAHQGNGHENDFINDNRVYIMDFYNEQIYPKDGPAKKSISRAIPLRIGTSDDYYLSRLERELNEAFSEFTPHLVVYVAGTDSLSGDPLGLLRISSEGIIRRDELVFKATKQQMCITFIINADNDLILGRFKLILLNNRDEEFSRPTSALAWCDGILAGRDERERERGTWLGLDRNGRIGNLLSITEPKNVFKSFAPSRGKLVTNFLNVQTSAEKFLFQLGGENYKDFNGFQFVILEKIEDCYELYSFTNRFDNSEPVHWPKGLHVFSNSPRITPFKKAIYGEKLLQSLIDQFSTKIDFTEEDLINELFKIGSNTEINFPDEQIRLQTGSTDSEYKLLCSIFVNGHLQGRNYGTKSTSIILVDKKDNVSFYERRVLDIAKPMDDPSKFEYSVERFLLEKY
;
A
#
# COMPACT_ATOMS: atom_id res chain seq x y z
N MET A 1 -38.29 52.88 -1.18
CA MET A 1 -38.22 53.25 0.25
C MET A 1 -37.86 51.98 0.99
N ASP A 2 -36.72 52.04 1.66
CA ASP A 2 -36.03 50.98 2.37
C ASP A 2 -36.80 50.36 3.55
N PHE A 3 -36.27 49.23 4.02
CA PHE A 3 -36.02 48.76 5.41
C PHE A 3 -36.30 47.25 5.50
N THR A 4 -35.32 46.38 5.21
CA THR A 4 -34.28 45.76 6.09
C THR A 4 -34.75 44.63 7.03
N ASN A 5 -34.14 43.45 6.80
CA ASN A 5 -33.70 42.38 7.71
C ASN A 5 -34.40 42.13 9.06
N ASN A 6 -34.84 40.88 9.25
CA ASN A 6 -34.72 40.20 10.54
C ASN A 6 -34.41 38.70 10.33
N GLU A 7 -33.33 38.26 10.98
CA GLU A 7 -32.81 36.90 11.06
C GLU A 7 -33.73 36.01 11.92
N LEU A 8 -33.87 34.73 11.56
CA LEU A 8 -34.51 33.71 12.38
C LEU A 8 -33.44 32.82 13.02
N GLU A 9 -33.27 32.96 14.34
CA GLU A 9 -32.43 32.12 15.20
C GLU A 9 -32.91 30.66 15.25
N TYR A 10 -32.00 29.71 15.06
CA TYR A 10 -32.22 28.28 15.24
C TYR A 10 -31.89 27.87 16.68
N ARG A 11 -32.90 27.45 17.46
CA ARG A 11 -32.72 26.92 18.82
C ARG A 11 -32.27 25.45 18.79
N PRO A 12 -31.20 25.05 19.51
CA PRO A 12 -30.79 23.66 19.60
C PRO A 12 -31.70 22.87 20.55
N ILE A 13 -32.10 21.67 20.10
CA ILE A 13 -32.88 20.70 20.87
C ILE A 13 -32.01 20.10 21.98
N ALA A 14 -32.59 20.00 23.17
CA ALA A 14 -31.95 19.59 24.41
C ALA A 14 -31.28 18.21 24.35
N SER A 15 -30.09 18.14 24.93
CA SER A 15 -29.28 16.94 25.13
C SER A 15 -29.96 15.96 26.11
N THR A 16 -30.35 14.79 25.61
CA THR A 16 -30.61 13.62 26.45
C THR A 16 -29.32 12.80 26.56
N SER A 17 -28.88 12.65 27.80
CA SER A 17 -27.72 11.92 28.26
C SER A 17 -27.74 10.44 27.83
N SER A 18 -26.81 10.05 26.97
CA SER A 18 -26.27 8.69 26.95
C SER A 18 -24.76 8.78 26.88
N GLU A 19 -24.12 8.65 28.05
CA GLU A 19 -22.67 8.53 28.19
C GLU A 19 -22.21 7.20 27.57
N SER A 20 -22.00 7.21 26.26
CA SER A 20 -21.24 6.17 25.56
C SER A 20 -19.75 6.47 25.73
N LYS A 21 -19.12 5.66 26.58
CA LYS A 21 -17.70 5.67 26.95
C LYS A 21 -16.75 5.61 25.74
N THR A 22 -16.25 6.74 25.28
CA THR A 22 -14.95 6.83 24.59
C THR A 22 -13.86 7.04 25.65
N ARG A 23 -13.36 5.96 26.25
CA ARG A 23 -12.16 6.03 27.10
C ARG A 23 -10.93 6.04 26.18
N PHE A 24 -10.08 7.06 26.34
CA PHE A 24 -8.79 7.34 25.66
C PHE A 24 -8.76 8.39 24.53
N SER A 25 -9.12 9.62 24.93
CA SER A 25 -8.41 10.90 24.71
C SER A 25 -8.04 11.41 23.30
N HIS A 26 -8.42 12.67 23.08
CA HIS A 26 -7.83 13.70 22.21
C HIS A 26 -6.29 13.92 22.34
N LEU A 27 -5.52 12.99 22.92
CA LEU A 27 -4.09 13.17 23.26
C LEU A 27 -3.12 12.98 22.08
N TYR A 28 -3.55 12.50 20.90
CA TYR A 28 -2.61 12.18 19.81
C TYR A 28 -3.13 12.50 18.40
N SER A 29 -4.04 13.46 18.23
CA SER A 29 -4.30 14.04 16.90
C SER A 29 -3.14 14.97 16.53
N VAL A 30 -2.06 14.42 16.00
CA VAL A 30 -0.92 15.22 15.56
C VAL A 30 -1.16 15.66 14.13
N GLN A 31 -1.59 16.90 13.94
CA GLN A 31 -1.46 17.55 12.63
C GLN A 31 0.00 17.95 12.45
N LEU A 32 0.66 17.34 11.46
CA LEU A 32 2.01 17.72 11.06
C LEU A 32 2.01 19.13 10.48
N LYS A 33 3.00 19.93 10.89
CA LYS A 33 3.34 21.15 10.18
C LYS A 33 3.95 20.78 8.82
N GLN A 34 3.83 21.69 7.84
CA GLN A 34 4.38 21.49 6.49
C GLN A 34 5.90 21.19 6.46
N SER A 35 6.63 21.53 7.53
CA SER A 35 8.05 21.26 7.71
C SER A 35 8.38 19.91 8.34
N GLN A 36 7.39 19.15 8.82
CA GLN A 36 7.58 17.91 9.57
C GLN A 36 7.38 16.66 8.69
N CYS A 37 8.13 15.62 9.01
CA CYS A 37 8.12 14.31 8.39
C CYS A 37 7.61 13.28 9.41
N PRO A 38 6.89 12.21 9.01
CA PRO A 38 6.44 11.10 9.89
C PRO A 38 7.55 10.26 10.57
N VAL A 39 8.65 10.89 10.99
CA VAL A 39 9.77 10.27 11.70
C VAL A 39 9.72 10.71 13.16
N VAL A 40 9.57 9.73 14.04
CA VAL A 40 9.41 9.92 15.49
C VAL A 40 10.73 9.70 16.20
N TYR A 41 11.20 10.74 16.90
CA TYR A 41 12.43 10.69 17.68
C TYR A 41 12.46 11.80 18.74
N THR A 42 13.18 11.53 19.83
CA THR A 42 13.60 12.53 20.80
C THR A 42 14.98 12.16 21.35
N ASN A 43 15.77 13.15 21.75
CA ASN A 43 17.09 12.93 22.36
C ASN A 43 17.03 12.03 23.61
N GLU A 44 15.84 11.96 24.23
CA GLU A 44 15.57 11.17 25.42
C GLU A 44 15.53 9.67 25.16
N TYR A 45 15.60 9.22 23.90
CA TYR A 45 15.72 7.81 23.54
C TYR A 45 17.07 7.20 23.96
N ASN A 46 18.13 8.00 24.01
CA ASN A 46 19.48 7.50 24.25
C ASN A 46 19.68 7.18 25.74
N ILE A 47 20.26 6.01 26.00
CA ILE A 47 20.59 5.58 27.36
C ILE A 47 22.08 5.86 27.60
N SER A 48 22.38 6.55 28.69
CA SER A 48 23.75 6.78 29.17
C SER A 48 23.82 6.36 30.63
N PHE A 49 24.73 5.45 30.95
CA PHE A 49 24.85 4.89 32.29
C PHE A 49 26.33 4.85 32.71
N PHE A 50 26.93 6.05 32.82
CA PHE A 50 28.32 6.24 33.23
C PHE A 50 29.35 5.48 32.38
N GLY A 51 29.03 5.16 31.12
CA GLY A 51 29.92 4.42 30.21
C GLY A 51 29.78 2.90 30.31
N ILE A 52 29.02 2.37 31.29
CA ILE A 52 28.74 0.94 31.43
C ILE A 52 28.02 0.41 30.18
N GLU A 53 27.22 1.25 29.52
CA GLU A 53 26.53 0.89 28.28
C GLU A 53 27.47 0.47 27.15
N ARG A 54 28.75 0.87 27.19
CA ARG A 54 29.75 0.52 26.15
C ARG A 54 30.29 -0.90 26.28
N LEU A 55 30.04 -1.55 27.41
CA LEU A 55 30.47 -2.94 27.66
C LEU A 55 29.41 -3.97 27.22
N HIS A 56 28.32 -3.49 26.62
CA HIS A 56 27.18 -4.30 26.24
C HIS A 56 27.05 -4.34 24.71
N PRO A 57 26.69 -5.49 24.10
CA PRO A 57 26.59 -5.61 22.64
C PRO A 57 25.51 -4.71 22.04
N PHE A 58 24.42 -4.45 22.78
CA PHE A 58 23.40 -3.48 22.37
C PHE A 58 23.87 -2.04 22.57
N ASP A 59 24.09 -1.32 21.48
CA ASP A 59 24.42 0.10 21.49
C ASP A 59 23.20 0.97 21.82
N SER A 60 23.10 1.35 23.09
CA SER A 60 21.96 2.10 23.62
C SER A 60 21.96 3.60 23.28
N LYS A 61 22.93 4.05 22.46
CA LYS A 61 23.02 5.40 21.87
C LYS A 61 22.86 5.42 20.35
N LYS A 62 22.56 4.27 19.72
CA LYS A 62 22.46 4.19 18.25
C LYS A 62 21.41 5.13 17.68
N TRP A 63 20.30 5.34 18.39
CA TRP A 63 19.18 6.17 17.93
C TRP A 63 19.59 7.61 17.63
N GLY A 64 20.34 8.24 18.54
CA GLY A 64 20.87 9.58 18.32
C GLY A 64 21.89 9.64 17.18
N ARG A 65 22.69 8.59 16.99
CA ARG A 65 23.64 8.52 15.87
C ARG A 65 22.94 8.35 14.53
N VAL A 66 21.92 7.50 14.46
CA VAL A 66 21.07 7.34 13.25
C VAL A 66 20.39 8.66 12.92
N PHE A 67 19.79 9.32 13.90
CA PHE A 67 19.17 10.64 13.68
C PHE A 67 20.19 11.67 13.18
N GLN A 68 21.35 11.78 13.84
CA GLN A 68 22.38 12.72 13.44
C GLN A 68 22.90 12.43 12.02
N PHE A 69 23.11 11.16 11.69
CA PHE A 69 23.50 10.74 10.34
C PHE A 69 22.47 11.19 9.29
N LEU A 70 21.18 10.96 9.53
CA LEU A 70 20.11 11.38 8.60
C LEU A 70 20.07 12.91 8.41
N VAL A 71 20.41 13.67 9.46
CA VAL A 71 20.49 15.13 9.40
C VAL A 71 21.71 15.58 8.61
N GLU A 72 22.88 15.02 8.92
CA GLU A 72 24.15 15.35 8.25
C GLU A 72 24.16 14.94 6.76
N SER A 73 23.49 13.83 6.42
CA SER A 73 23.33 13.37 5.04
C SER A 73 22.28 14.16 4.26
N GLY A 74 21.61 15.13 4.88
CA GLY A 74 20.56 15.95 4.25
C GLY A 74 19.25 15.20 3.98
N GLN A 75 19.09 13.97 4.49
CA GLN A 75 17.86 13.18 4.31
C GLN A 75 16.72 13.65 5.23
N LEU A 76 17.06 14.28 6.37
CA LEU A 76 16.10 14.80 7.33
C LEU A 76 16.54 16.19 7.80
N LYS A 77 15.60 17.13 7.94
CA LYS A 77 15.90 18.41 8.62
C LYS A 77 15.76 18.22 10.13
N GLN A 78 16.58 18.90 10.92
CA GLN A 78 16.56 18.75 12.38
C GLN A 78 15.19 19.12 12.99
N GLU A 79 14.47 20.07 12.39
CA GLU A 79 13.15 20.51 12.82
C GLU A 79 12.01 19.63 12.28
N ALA A 80 12.32 18.68 11.38
CA ALA A 80 11.31 17.86 10.72
C ALA A 80 10.80 16.69 11.57
N ILE A 81 11.44 16.37 12.70
CA ILE A 81 11.02 15.25 13.54
C ILE A 81 9.76 15.54 14.34
N ILE A 82 9.12 14.46 14.74
CA ILE A 82 7.99 14.46 15.67
C ILE A 82 8.47 13.89 16.99
N LYS A 83 8.28 14.66 18.07
CA LYS A 83 8.69 14.23 19.40
C LYS A 83 7.56 13.43 20.06
N PRO A 84 7.85 12.22 20.56
CA PRO A 84 6.88 11.45 21.34
C PRO A 84 6.81 11.95 22.78
N GLU A 85 5.71 11.60 23.44
CA GLU A 85 5.59 11.75 24.89
C GLU A 85 6.09 10.49 25.63
N GLU A 86 6.50 10.64 26.88
CA GLU A 86 6.77 9.51 27.77
C GLU A 86 5.46 8.76 28.05
N ILE A 87 5.41 7.47 27.71
CA ILE A 87 4.23 6.66 28.01
C ILE A 87 3.97 6.60 29.51
N LYS A 88 2.71 6.81 29.93
CA LYS A 88 2.36 6.83 31.35
C LYS A 88 2.07 5.41 31.83
N LYS A 89 2.23 5.20 33.15
CA LYS A 89 1.94 3.89 33.78
C LYS A 89 0.52 3.39 33.49
N LYS A 90 -0.47 4.29 33.40
CA LYS A 90 -1.86 3.95 33.06
C LYS A 90 -1.99 3.33 31.66
N ASP A 91 -1.17 3.76 30.71
CA ASP A 91 -1.20 3.29 29.33
C ASP A 91 -0.43 1.98 29.23
N LEU A 92 0.69 1.85 29.96
CA LEU A 92 1.40 0.57 30.10
C LEU A 92 0.52 -0.53 30.70
N LEU A 93 -0.34 -0.21 31.68
CA LEU A 93 -1.30 -1.14 32.30
C LEU A 93 -2.37 -1.66 31.35
N PHE A 94 -2.49 -1.10 30.14
CA PHE A 94 -3.40 -1.60 29.12
C PHE A 94 -2.98 -2.98 28.59
N VAL A 95 -1.67 -3.26 28.58
CA VAL A 95 -1.10 -4.54 28.15
C VAL A 95 -0.35 -5.22 29.28
N HIS A 96 0.46 -4.48 30.04
CA HIS A 96 1.29 -5.07 31.07
C HIS A 96 0.54 -5.34 32.36
N SER A 97 0.83 -6.48 32.99
CA SER A 97 0.28 -6.77 34.30
C SER A 97 0.83 -5.82 35.37
N PRO A 98 0.01 -5.45 36.38
CA PRO A 98 0.48 -4.68 37.53
C PRO A 98 1.68 -5.34 38.23
N THR A 99 1.69 -6.67 38.31
CA THR A 99 2.77 -7.45 38.92
C THR A 99 4.08 -7.30 38.15
N TYR A 100 4.04 -7.40 36.81
CA TYR A 100 5.22 -7.16 35.97
C TYR A 100 5.73 -5.73 36.13
N LEU A 101 4.88 -4.71 36.03
CA LEU A 101 5.30 -3.32 36.18
C LEU A 101 5.88 -3.02 37.57
N CYS A 102 5.32 -3.58 38.63
CA CYS A 102 5.87 -3.46 39.99
C CYS A 102 7.24 -4.15 40.11
N SER A 103 7.43 -5.27 39.42
CA SER A 103 8.69 -6.01 39.45
C SER A 103 9.88 -5.25 38.84
N LEU A 104 9.62 -4.26 37.96
CA LEU A 104 10.65 -3.39 37.38
C LEU A 104 11.28 -2.44 38.42
N ASN A 105 10.74 -2.35 39.64
CA ASN A 105 11.42 -1.65 40.74
C ASN A 105 12.63 -2.43 41.29
N SER A 106 12.76 -3.72 40.95
CA SER A 106 13.90 -4.56 41.34
C SER A 106 15.04 -4.43 40.32
N THR A 107 16.18 -3.91 40.75
CA THR A 107 17.38 -3.80 39.90
C THR A 107 17.95 -5.15 39.50
N ILE A 108 17.73 -6.20 40.31
CA ILE A 108 18.07 -7.58 39.95
C ILE A 108 17.25 -8.03 38.75
N ARG A 109 15.94 -7.81 38.76
CA ARG A 109 15.09 -8.18 37.62
C ARG A 109 15.44 -7.37 36.37
N LEU A 110 15.72 -6.08 36.52
CA LEU A 110 16.18 -5.25 35.40
C LEU A 110 17.51 -5.74 34.83
N ALA A 111 18.46 -6.13 35.67
CA ALA A 111 19.74 -6.68 35.24
C ALA A 111 19.57 -7.94 34.39
N PHE A 112 18.60 -8.81 34.72
CA PHE A 112 18.27 -9.98 33.90
C PHE A 112 17.65 -9.60 32.55
N ILE A 113 16.65 -8.70 32.54
CA ILE A 113 15.98 -8.28 31.29
C ILE A 113 16.94 -7.58 30.34
N LEU A 114 17.80 -6.71 30.89
CA LEU A 114 18.76 -5.91 30.14
C LEU A 114 20.07 -6.65 29.86
N GLU A 115 20.30 -7.81 30.50
CA GLU A 115 21.57 -8.56 30.52
C GLU A 115 22.79 -7.74 30.98
N VAL A 116 22.58 -6.79 31.90
CA VAL A 116 23.63 -5.94 32.47
C VAL A 116 23.67 -6.10 33.99
N CYS A 117 24.42 -7.09 34.49
CA CYS A 117 24.61 -7.30 35.95
C CYS A 117 25.14 -6.05 36.69
N LEU A 118 25.86 -5.18 35.98
CA LEU A 118 26.41 -3.96 36.56
C LEU A 118 25.35 -2.92 36.99
N VAL A 119 24.08 -3.06 36.59
CA VAL A 119 23.02 -2.17 37.08
C VAL A 119 22.50 -2.54 38.48
N ILE A 120 22.77 -3.76 38.96
CA ILE A 120 22.29 -4.27 40.26
C ILE A 120 22.64 -3.34 41.45
N PRO A 121 23.88 -2.87 41.62
CA PRO A 121 24.27 -2.09 42.80
C PRO A 121 23.72 -0.66 42.83
N PHE A 122 23.09 -0.18 41.74
CA PHE A 122 22.60 1.19 41.67
C PHE A 122 21.19 1.35 42.28
N PRO A 123 20.84 2.54 42.80
CA PRO A 123 19.48 2.79 43.28
C PRO A 123 18.44 2.64 42.17
N SER A 124 17.29 2.02 42.47
CA SER A 124 16.21 1.80 41.50
C SER A 124 15.69 3.09 40.85
N CYS A 125 15.65 4.20 41.60
CA CYS A 125 15.27 5.51 41.06
C CYS A 125 16.23 6.01 39.98
N LEU A 126 17.53 5.71 40.11
CA LEU A 126 18.56 6.09 39.15
C LEU A 126 18.46 5.24 37.88
N VAL A 127 18.32 3.92 38.02
CA VAL A 127 18.10 3.00 36.90
C VAL A 127 16.80 3.35 36.15
N ASN A 128 15.73 3.68 36.89
CA ASN A 128 14.49 4.13 36.29
C ASN A 128 14.67 5.43 35.48
N ARG A 129 15.41 6.41 36.01
CA ARG A 129 15.65 7.69 35.33
C ARG A 129 16.52 7.54 34.08
N LEU A 130 17.58 6.73 34.16
CA LEU A 130 18.60 6.65 33.10
C LEU A 130 18.33 5.56 32.07
N VAL A 131 17.57 4.52 32.40
CA VAL A 131 17.31 3.37 31.52
C VAL A 131 15.83 3.24 31.17
N LEU A 132 14.96 3.09 32.18
CA LEU A 132 13.54 2.83 31.92
C LEU A 132 12.80 4.02 31.30
N ARG A 133 13.15 5.25 31.68
CA ARG A 133 12.55 6.46 31.11
C ARG A 133 12.82 6.57 29.60
N PRO A 134 14.05 6.42 29.10
CA PRO A 134 14.29 6.32 27.65
C PRO A 134 13.46 5.25 26.94
N LEU A 135 13.34 4.05 27.52
CA LEU A 135 12.52 2.97 26.94
C LEU A 135 11.02 3.32 26.92
N ARG A 136 10.53 4.08 27.90
CA ARG A 136 9.16 4.62 27.90
C ARG A 136 8.91 5.65 26.81
N PHE A 137 9.89 6.51 26.50
CA PHE A 137 9.79 7.40 25.35
C PHE A 137 9.75 6.63 24.03
N GLN A 138 10.60 5.61 23.87
CA GLN A 138 10.57 4.75 22.69
C GLN A 138 9.23 4.04 22.53
N THR A 139 8.66 3.54 23.63
CA THR A 139 7.33 2.91 23.65
C THR A 139 6.22 3.88 23.23
N GLY A 140 6.24 5.11 23.76
CA GLY A 140 5.33 6.18 23.33
C GLY A 140 5.50 6.53 21.85
N GLY A 141 6.74 6.47 21.36
CA GLY A 141 7.07 6.66 19.95
C GLY A 141 6.46 5.61 19.02
N SER A 142 6.43 4.34 19.41
CA SER A 142 5.85 3.27 18.59
C SER A 142 4.33 3.46 18.44
N ILE A 143 3.64 3.86 19.51
CA ILE A 143 2.21 4.21 19.47
C ILE A 143 1.97 5.43 18.57
N LEU A 144 2.80 6.47 18.71
CA LEU A 144 2.69 7.68 17.89
C LEU A 144 2.96 7.38 16.41
N ALA A 145 4.00 6.63 16.08
CA ALA A 145 4.31 6.22 14.73
C ALA A 145 3.18 5.40 14.12
N ALA A 146 2.59 4.45 14.86
CA ALA A 146 1.45 3.68 14.36
C ALA A 146 0.24 4.58 14.02
N LYS A 147 -0.06 5.59 14.85
CA LYS A 147 -1.11 6.59 14.57
C LYS A 147 -0.78 7.44 13.34
N LEU A 148 0.45 7.92 13.24
CA LEU A 148 0.92 8.69 12.08
C LEU A 148 0.87 7.87 10.79
N ALA A 149 1.22 6.58 10.82
CA ALA A 149 1.17 5.72 9.65
C ALA A 149 -0.25 5.51 9.12
N LEU A 150 -1.26 5.48 10.00
CA LEU A 150 -2.67 5.45 9.58
C LEU A 150 -3.11 6.76 8.92
N GLN A 151 -2.60 7.89 9.42
CA GLN A 151 -2.97 9.22 8.94
C GLN A 151 -2.22 9.65 7.67
N TYR A 152 -0.96 9.24 7.53
CA TYR A 152 -0.03 9.72 6.52
C TYR A 152 0.49 8.61 5.61
N GLY A 153 -0.03 7.39 5.74
CA GLY A 153 0.34 6.24 4.90
C GLY A 153 1.60 5.50 5.35
N TRP A 154 2.52 6.17 6.05
CA TRP A 154 3.75 5.61 6.62
C TRP A 154 4.23 6.42 7.83
N ALA A 155 5.04 5.80 8.69
CA ALA A 155 5.80 6.48 9.73
C ALA A 155 6.95 5.58 10.21
N ILE A 156 7.98 6.19 10.80
CA ILE A 156 9.13 5.49 11.38
C ILE A 156 9.30 5.95 12.82
N ASN A 157 9.37 5.01 13.76
CA ASN A 157 9.95 5.28 15.08
C ASN A 157 11.43 4.89 15.02
N ILE A 158 12.35 5.81 15.31
CA ILE A 158 13.80 5.51 15.22
C ILE A 158 14.23 4.50 16.29
N GLY A 159 13.51 4.42 17.42
CA GLY A 159 13.73 3.42 18.47
C GLY A 159 12.55 2.46 18.61
N GLY A 160 12.47 1.76 19.75
CA GLY A 160 11.42 0.77 20.01
C GLY A 160 11.68 -0.54 19.28
N GLY A 161 10.60 -1.23 18.88
CA GLY A 161 10.69 -2.57 18.28
C GLY A 161 11.04 -3.62 19.32
N PHE A 162 10.48 -3.50 20.53
CA PHE A 162 10.83 -4.34 21.68
C PHE A 162 10.16 -5.72 21.59
N HIS A 163 10.50 -6.46 20.55
CA HIS A 163 9.81 -7.67 20.11
C HIS A 163 9.91 -8.86 21.08
N HIS A 164 10.82 -8.83 22.07
CA HIS A 164 10.92 -9.85 23.13
C HIS A 164 10.10 -9.53 24.38
N ALA A 165 9.57 -8.31 24.52
CA ALA A 165 8.72 -7.96 25.66
C ALA A 165 7.27 -8.37 25.42
N CYS A 166 6.65 -8.98 26.43
CA CYS A 166 5.22 -9.29 26.44
C CYS A 166 4.53 -8.67 27.65
N SER A 167 3.22 -8.87 27.78
CA SER A 167 2.39 -8.40 28.89
C SER A 167 2.97 -8.68 30.29
N ASN A 168 3.63 -9.83 30.50
CA ASN A 168 4.04 -10.28 31.83
C ASN A 168 5.55 -10.40 32.06
N THR A 169 6.36 -10.33 30.99
CA THR A 169 7.81 -10.52 31.05
C THR A 169 8.53 -9.67 30.03
N GLY A 170 9.77 -9.31 30.33
CA GLY A 170 10.73 -8.75 29.39
C GLY A 170 11.94 -9.68 29.24
N GLY A 171 12.74 -9.46 28.21
CA GLY A 171 13.93 -10.25 27.89
C GLY A 171 14.61 -9.69 26.64
N GLY A 172 15.84 -10.14 26.33
CA GLY A 172 16.56 -9.69 25.13
C GLY A 172 16.59 -8.17 24.97
N PHE A 173 16.91 -7.45 26.04
CA PHE A 173 16.97 -5.98 26.10
C PHE A 173 15.60 -5.26 26.01
N CYS A 174 14.51 -5.99 25.85
CA CYS A 174 13.16 -5.47 25.69
C CYS A 174 12.42 -5.44 27.03
N VAL A 175 12.04 -4.24 27.50
CA VAL A 175 11.34 -4.06 28.79
C VAL A 175 9.83 -3.88 28.62
N TYR A 176 9.39 -3.15 27.60
CA TYR A 176 7.99 -2.80 27.39
C TYR A 176 7.51 -3.35 26.05
N ALA A 177 6.32 -3.92 26.00
CA ALA A 177 5.72 -4.54 24.82
C ALA A 177 5.11 -3.46 23.91
N ASP A 178 5.97 -2.63 23.30
CA ASP A 178 5.57 -1.44 22.56
C ASP A 178 4.76 -1.75 21.30
N ILE A 179 5.12 -2.82 20.57
CA ILE A 179 4.38 -3.33 19.41
C ILE A 179 2.96 -3.76 19.84
N THR A 180 2.86 -4.58 20.89
CA THR A 180 1.57 -5.04 21.43
C THR A 180 0.71 -3.86 21.90
N LEU A 181 1.30 -2.90 22.61
CA LEU A 181 0.62 -1.69 23.07
C LEU A 181 0.07 -0.87 21.90
N ALA A 182 0.88 -0.59 20.89
CA ALA A 182 0.46 0.17 19.72
C ALA A 182 -0.72 -0.50 19.01
N ILE A 183 -0.64 -1.79 18.73
CA ILE A 183 -1.71 -2.54 18.06
C ILE A 183 -2.99 -2.59 18.91
N LYS A 184 -2.88 -2.98 20.20
CA LYS A 184 -4.07 -3.13 21.06
C LYS A 184 -4.76 -1.79 21.31
N ILE A 185 -4.01 -0.70 21.47
CA ILE A 185 -4.59 0.65 21.61
C ILE A 185 -5.37 1.01 20.34
N LEU A 186 -4.82 0.76 19.14
CA LEU A 186 -5.52 1.05 17.89
C LEU A 186 -6.75 0.17 17.65
N PHE A 187 -6.75 -1.08 18.15
CA PHE A 187 -7.94 -1.92 18.17
C PHE A 187 -9.03 -1.35 19.10
N GLU A 188 -8.65 -0.93 20.31
CA GLU A 188 -9.57 -0.36 21.30
C GLU A 188 -10.15 0.98 20.84
N ASP A 189 -9.31 1.83 20.23
CA ASP A 189 -9.73 3.10 19.62
C ASP A 189 -10.61 2.89 18.37
N GLY A 190 -10.78 1.64 17.89
CA GLY A 190 -11.57 1.30 16.70
C GLY A 190 -10.94 1.77 15.37
N LEU A 191 -9.68 2.19 15.39
CA LEU A 191 -8.96 2.74 14.24
C LEU A 191 -8.51 1.65 13.27
N ILE A 192 -8.25 0.45 13.77
CA ILE A 192 -7.94 -0.73 12.95
C ILE A 192 -8.75 -1.94 13.42
N LYS A 193 -8.92 -2.93 12.54
CA LYS A 193 -9.54 -4.22 12.86
C LYS A 193 -8.60 -5.39 12.66
N LYS A 194 -7.57 -5.21 11.83
CA LYS A 194 -6.54 -6.18 11.51
C LYS A 194 -5.17 -5.53 11.43
N ALA A 195 -4.17 -6.15 12.03
CA ALA A 195 -2.78 -5.71 11.97
C ALA A 195 -1.91 -6.85 11.44
N MET A 196 -0.86 -6.51 10.70
CA MET A 196 0.19 -7.46 10.32
C MET A 196 1.48 -7.01 10.98
N ILE A 197 2.19 -7.93 11.60
CA ILE A 197 3.55 -7.73 12.08
C ILE A 197 4.47 -8.44 11.10
N ILE A 198 5.39 -7.69 10.49
CA ILE A 198 6.48 -8.22 9.69
C ILE A 198 7.74 -8.00 10.52
N ASP A 199 8.23 -9.08 11.14
CA ASP A 199 9.46 -9.05 11.93
C ASP A 199 10.62 -9.61 11.13
N LEU A 200 11.60 -8.74 10.83
CA LEU A 200 12.82 -9.08 10.10
C LEU A 200 14.09 -8.85 10.94
N ASP A 201 13.94 -8.74 12.26
CA ASP A 201 15.04 -8.91 13.22
C ASP A 201 15.56 -10.36 13.15
N ALA A 202 16.86 -10.57 13.37
CA ALA A 202 17.42 -11.92 13.28
C ALA A 202 16.93 -12.84 14.41
N HIS A 203 16.47 -12.28 15.52
CA HIS A 203 15.89 -13.04 16.64
C HIS A 203 14.37 -13.19 16.47
N GLN A 204 13.84 -14.32 16.96
CA GLN A 204 12.39 -14.54 17.00
C GLN A 204 11.72 -13.50 17.92
N GLY A 205 10.66 -12.85 17.43
CA GLY A 205 9.87 -11.84 18.15
C GLY A 205 8.90 -12.42 19.19
N ASN A 206 9.39 -13.30 20.08
CA ASN A 206 8.57 -14.11 20.98
C ASN A 206 7.66 -13.30 21.93
N GLY A 207 7.94 -12.02 22.17
CA GLY A 207 7.14 -11.16 23.03
C GLY A 207 5.75 -10.88 22.45
N HIS A 208 5.70 -10.33 21.24
CA HIS A 208 4.43 -10.02 20.57
C HIS A 208 3.71 -11.30 20.11
N GLU A 209 4.46 -12.34 19.74
CA GLU A 209 3.93 -13.68 19.48
C GLU A 209 3.13 -14.23 20.66
N ASN A 210 3.70 -14.20 21.87
CA ASN A 210 3.01 -14.67 23.08
C ASN A 210 1.75 -13.85 23.38
N ASP A 211 1.79 -12.53 23.17
CA ASP A 211 0.65 -11.65 23.46
C ASP A 211 -0.52 -11.80 22.46
N PHE A 212 -0.26 -12.30 21.25
CA PHE A 212 -1.25 -12.48 20.17
C PHE A 212 -1.55 -13.94 19.80
N ILE A 213 -1.07 -14.91 20.58
CA ILE A 213 -1.19 -16.36 20.27
C ILE A 213 -2.60 -16.88 19.94
N ASN A 214 -3.65 -16.22 20.43
CA ASN A 214 -5.04 -16.58 20.16
C ASN A 214 -5.84 -15.44 19.49
N ASP A 215 -5.17 -14.44 18.89
CA ASP A 215 -5.81 -13.29 18.28
C ASP A 215 -5.69 -13.32 16.75
N ASN A 216 -6.71 -13.85 16.09
CA ASN A 216 -6.78 -13.95 14.63
C ASN A 216 -6.90 -12.59 13.89
N ARG A 217 -6.99 -11.48 14.64
CA ARG A 217 -6.93 -10.13 14.08
C ARG A 217 -5.48 -9.70 13.80
N VAL A 218 -4.49 -10.43 14.28
CA VAL A 218 -3.07 -10.15 14.04
C VAL A 218 -2.46 -11.28 13.22
N TYR A 219 -1.82 -10.91 12.11
CA TYR A 219 -1.03 -11.83 11.30
C TYR A 219 0.45 -11.57 11.56
N ILE A 220 1.19 -12.60 11.93
CA ILE A 220 2.61 -12.48 12.24
C ILE A 220 3.41 -13.22 11.17
N MET A 221 4.31 -12.48 10.54
CA MET A 221 5.34 -12.99 9.64
C MET A 221 6.69 -12.71 10.27
N ASP A 222 7.47 -13.75 10.57
CA ASP A 222 8.73 -13.63 11.31
C ASP A 222 9.86 -14.38 10.57
N PHE A 223 10.94 -13.64 10.25
CA PHE A 223 12.20 -14.12 9.69
C PHE A 223 13.26 -14.18 10.77
N TYR A 224 13.47 -15.34 11.38
CA TYR A 224 14.42 -15.47 12.48
C TYR A 224 15.47 -16.56 12.21
N ASN A 225 16.65 -16.38 12.77
CA ASN A 225 17.67 -17.42 12.83
C ASN A 225 17.28 -18.46 13.89
N GLU A 226 16.96 -19.67 13.46
CA GLU A 226 16.43 -20.71 14.36
C GLU A 226 17.45 -21.23 15.39
N GLN A 227 18.73 -20.92 15.21
CA GLN A 227 19.83 -21.45 16.00
C GLN A 227 20.18 -20.56 17.21
N ILE A 228 19.68 -19.32 17.26
CA ILE A 228 19.99 -18.31 18.29
C ILE A 228 18.82 -18.11 19.28
N TYR A 229 19.01 -17.23 20.26
CA TYR A 229 17.97 -16.87 21.26
C TYR A 229 16.67 -16.42 20.55
N PRO A 230 15.46 -16.70 21.09
CA PRO A 230 15.11 -17.29 22.39
C PRO A 230 14.76 -18.78 22.36
N LYS A 231 14.53 -19.38 21.19
CA LYS A 231 14.04 -20.78 21.02
C LYS A 231 12.69 -21.05 21.71
N ASP A 232 11.81 -20.06 21.74
CA ASP A 232 10.49 -20.14 22.38
C ASP A 232 9.48 -20.85 21.46
N GLY A 233 9.50 -22.19 21.47
CA GLY A 233 8.63 -23.03 20.65
C GLY A 233 7.11 -22.80 20.87
N PRO A 234 6.62 -22.62 22.11
CA PRO A 234 5.23 -22.25 22.35
C PRO A 234 4.80 -20.95 21.66
N ALA A 235 5.60 -19.88 21.74
CA ALA A 235 5.28 -18.59 21.12
C ALA A 235 5.14 -18.69 19.58
N LYS A 236 5.98 -19.53 18.94
CA LYS A 236 5.96 -19.74 17.49
C LYS A 236 4.61 -20.20 16.92
N LYS A 237 3.74 -20.78 17.76
CA LYS A 237 2.39 -21.20 17.33
C LYS A 237 1.50 -20.03 16.92
N SER A 238 1.84 -18.81 17.34
CA SER A 238 1.17 -17.58 16.94
C SER A 238 1.58 -17.09 15.55
N ILE A 239 2.73 -17.57 15.04
CA ILE A 239 3.28 -17.08 13.79
C ILE A 239 2.49 -17.69 12.63
N SER A 240 1.73 -16.85 11.93
CA SER A 240 1.01 -17.25 10.72
C SER A 240 1.97 -17.73 9.63
N ARG A 241 3.12 -17.06 9.52
CA ARG A 241 4.17 -17.36 8.54
C ARG A 241 5.55 -17.31 9.19
N ALA A 242 6.04 -18.48 9.61
CA ALA A 242 7.36 -18.62 10.22
C ALA A 242 8.42 -18.97 9.17
N ILE A 243 9.46 -18.15 9.07
CA ILE A 243 10.58 -18.36 8.14
C ILE A 243 11.86 -18.57 8.94
N PRO A 244 12.18 -19.84 9.30
CA PRO A 244 13.45 -20.13 9.94
C PRO A 244 14.59 -19.95 8.94
N LEU A 245 15.59 -19.20 9.35
CA LEU A 245 16.84 -18.96 8.66
C LEU A 245 17.97 -19.69 9.39
N ARG A 246 19.04 -19.98 8.65
CA ARG A 246 20.25 -20.60 9.20
C ARG A 246 21.36 -19.57 9.34
N ILE A 247 22.28 -19.83 10.25
CA ILE A 247 23.53 -19.07 10.39
C ILE A 247 24.19 -18.95 9.02
N GLY A 248 24.65 -17.74 8.69
CA GLY A 248 25.36 -17.47 7.44
C GLY A 248 24.48 -17.23 6.21
N THR A 249 23.15 -17.19 6.36
CA THR A 249 22.24 -16.85 5.26
C THR A 249 22.62 -15.51 4.63
N SER A 250 22.77 -15.47 3.30
CA SER A 250 23.21 -14.30 2.52
C SER A 250 22.09 -13.70 1.67
N ASP A 251 22.38 -12.54 1.06
CA ASP A 251 21.45 -11.68 0.31
C ASP A 251 20.50 -12.42 -0.64
N ASP A 252 21.02 -13.13 -1.65
CA ASP A 252 20.20 -13.70 -2.73
C ASP A 252 19.08 -14.62 -2.21
N TYR A 253 19.43 -15.52 -1.28
CA TYR A 253 18.46 -16.43 -0.69
C TYR A 253 17.49 -15.69 0.23
N TYR A 254 17.98 -14.76 1.04
CA TYR A 254 17.15 -13.99 1.96
C TYR A 254 16.13 -13.12 1.23
N LEU A 255 16.57 -12.34 0.23
CA LEU A 255 15.75 -11.38 -0.48
C LEU A 255 14.74 -12.05 -1.41
N SER A 256 15.15 -13.09 -2.15
CA SER A 256 14.22 -13.85 -3.00
C SER A 256 13.14 -14.54 -2.17
N ARG A 257 13.52 -15.08 -1.00
CA ARG A 257 12.55 -15.64 -0.06
C ARG A 257 11.65 -14.56 0.52
N LEU A 258 12.20 -13.44 0.98
CA LEU A 258 11.41 -12.33 1.51
C LEU A 258 10.36 -11.85 0.51
N GLU A 259 10.73 -11.61 -0.75
CA GLU A 259 9.79 -11.15 -1.76
C GLU A 259 8.65 -12.14 -1.97
N ARG A 260 8.95 -13.44 -2.08
CA ARG A 260 7.92 -14.50 -2.20
C ARG A 260 6.99 -14.51 -0.98
N GLU A 261 7.56 -14.53 0.22
CA GLU A 261 6.81 -14.68 1.46
C GLU A 261 5.97 -13.43 1.77
N LEU A 262 6.44 -12.23 1.42
CA LEU A 262 5.64 -11.00 1.47
C LEU A 262 4.41 -11.12 0.55
N ASN A 263 4.60 -11.61 -0.67
CA ASN A 263 3.50 -11.79 -1.63
C ASN A 263 2.44 -12.76 -1.08
N GLU A 264 2.89 -13.89 -0.53
CA GLU A 264 1.98 -14.87 0.05
C GLU A 264 1.27 -14.32 1.30
N ALA A 265 1.99 -13.62 2.19
CA ALA A 265 1.42 -13.00 3.38
C ALA A 265 0.31 -11.99 3.04
N PHE A 266 0.53 -11.10 2.07
CA PHE A 266 -0.49 -10.15 1.62
C PHE A 266 -1.65 -10.80 0.86
N SER A 267 -1.44 -12.00 0.28
CA SER A 267 -2.52 -12.79 -0.33
C SER A 267 -3.41 -13.50 0.69
N GLU A 268 -2.83 -13.92 1.83
CA GLU A 268 -3.53 -14.62 2.91
C GLU A 268 -4.20 -13.66 3.88
N PHE A 269 -3.60 -12.48 4.08
CA PHE A 269 -4.03 -11.53 5.08
C PHE A 269 -3.79 -10.11 4.60
N THR A 270 -4.83 -9.30 4.66
CA THR A 270 -4.74 -7.89 4.30
C THR A 270 -4.88 -7.02 5.56
N PRO A 271 -3.79 -6.43 6.03
CA PRO A 271 -3.81 -5.60 7.24
C PRO A 271 -4.38 -4.20 6.99
N HIS A 272 -4.94 -3.58 8.03
CA HIS A 272 -5.18 -2.12 8.05
C HIS A 272 -3.89 -1.37 8.44
N LEU A 273 -3.04 -2.00 9.25
CA LEU A 273 -1.74 -1.50 9.68
C LEU A 273 -0.70 -2.61 9.55
N VAL A 274 0.42 -2.29 8.91
CA VAL A 274 1.63 -3.12 8.94
C VAL A 274 2.58 -2.51 9.96
N VAL A 275 2.96 -3.28 10.98
CA VAL A 275 4.06 -2.96 11.89
C VAL A 275 5.28 -3.69 11.36
N TYR A 276 6.26 -2.94 10.89
CA TYR A 276 7.51 -3.48 10.37
C TYR A 276 8.62 -3.35 11.42
N VAL A 277 9.12 -4.48 11.94
CA VAL A 277 10.27 -4.51 12.85
C VAL A 277 11.54 -4.66 12.00
N ALA A 278 12.20 -3.53 11.75
CA ALA A 278 13.36 -3.43 10.89
C ALA A 278 14.68 -3.68 11.65
N GLY A 279 14.82 -4.84 12.30
CA GLY A 279 16.03 -5.21 13.05
C GLY A 279 17.27 -5.23 12.15
N THR A 280 18.41 -4.69 12.62
CA THR A 280 19.64 -4.55 11.81
C THR A 280 20.68 -5.62 12.13
N ASP A 281 20.41 -6.50 13.07
CA ASP A 281 21.28 -7.58 13.53
C ASP A 281 21.39 -8.75 12.54
N SER A 282 20.57 -8.75 11.49
CA SER A 282 20.75 -9.58 10.30
C SER A 282 21.93 -9.14 9.41
N LEU A 283 22.51 -7.96 9.66
CA LEU A 283 23.66 -7.44 8.93
C LEU A 283 24.91 -8.32 9.13
N SER A 284 25.66 -8.52 8.05
CA SER A 284 26.91 -9.27 8.03
C SER A 284 27.92 -8.67 9.02
N GLY A 285 28.38 -9.51 9.95
CA GLY A 285 29.34 -9.12 10.99
C GLY A 285 28.69 -8.78 12.34
N ASP A 286 27.36 -8.79 12.43
CA ASP A 286 26.67 -8.70 13.72
C ASP A 286 26.99 -9.94 14.60
N PRO A 287 27.38 -9.74 15.87
CA PRO A 287 27.81 -10.83 16.75
C PRO A 287 26.68 -11.68 17.32
N LEU A 288 25.41 -11.24 17.20
CA LEU A 288 24.25 -11.90 17.79
C LEU A 288 23.35 -12.56 16.73
N GLY A 289 23.01 -11.85 15.65
CA GLY A 289 22.10 -12.36 14.62
C GLY A 289 22.71 -13.43 13.71
N LEU A 290 24.03 -13.40 13.51
CA LEU A 290 24.82 -14.41 12.78
C LEU A 290 24.34 -14.73 11.34
N LEU A 291 23.67 -13.78 10.70
CA LEU A 291 23.37 -13.82 9.27
C LEU A 291 24.49 -13.09 8.49
N ARG A 292 24.43 -13.13 7.16
CA ARG A 292 25.42 -12.54 6.25
C ARG A 292 24.74 -11.63 5.22
N ILE A 293 23.77 -10.83 5.67
CA ILE A 293 23.10 -9.87 4.81
C ILE A 293 23.99 -8.64 4.65
N SER A 294 24.30 -8.21 3.42
CA SER A 294 25.10 -7.01 3.19
C SER A 294 24.31 -5.74 3.53
N SER A 295 24.98 -4.59 3.63
CA SER A 295 24.30 -3.31 3.81
C SER A 295 23.34 -2.99 2.66
N GLU A 296 23.71 -3.36 1.43
CA GLU A 296 22.84 -3.25 0.25
C GLU A 296 21.64 -4.20 0.38
N GLY A 297 21.86 -5.41 0.88
CA GLY A 297 20.81 -6.36 1.18
C GLY A 297 19.79 -5.84 2.20
N ILE A 298 20.25 -5.15 3.26
CA ILE A 298 19.35 -4.51 4.24
C ILE A 298 18.52 -3.40 3.61
N ILE A 299 19.13 -2.54 2.76
CA ILE A 299 18.38 -1.51 2.01
C ILE A 299 17.32 -2.17 1.14
N ARG A 300 17.71 -3.19 0.37
CA ARG A 300 16.79 -3.90 -0.54
C ARG A 300 15.67 -4.62 0.21
N ARG A 301 15.95 -5.19 1.38
CA ARG A 301 14.95 -5.78 2.27
C ARG A 301 13.90 -4.75 2.67
N ASP A 302 14.33 -3.59 3.17
CA ASP A 302 13.42 -2.53 3.61
C ASP A 302 12.57 -2.02 2.43
N GLU A 303 13.18 -1.82 1.26
CA GLU A 303 12.48 -1.47 0.02
C GLU A 303 11.38 -2.48 -0.35
N LEU A 304 11.66 -3.78 -0.26
CA LEU A 304 10.68 -4.84 -0.58
C LEU A 304 9.46 -4.77 0.32
N VAL A 305 9.65 -4.52 1.62
CA VAL A 305 8.54 -4.37 2.58
C VAL A 305 7.69 -3.15 2.23
N PHE A 306 8.30 -1.97 2.07
CA PHE A 306 7.56 -0.75 1.71
C PHE A 306 6.83 -0.89 0.37
N LYS A 307 7.47 -1.56 -0.60
CA LYS A 307 6.89 -1.83 -1.92
C LYS A 307 5.63 -2.69 -1.80
N ALA A 308 5.68 -3.81 -1.07
CA ALA A 308 4.55 -4.70 -0.87
C ALA A 308 3.31 -4.03 -0.24
N THR A 309 3.45 -2.84 0.37
CA THR A 309 2.36 -2.10 1.02
C THR A 309 1.67 -1.02 0.16
N LYS A 310 2.07 -0.80 -1.11
CA LYS A 310 1.50 0.24 -1.99
C LYS A 310 0.28 -0.23 -2.80
N GLN A 311 -0.70 0.68 -3.00
CA GLN A 311 -1.89 0.45 -3.84
C GLN A 311 -1.64 0.81 -5.32
N GLN A 312 -2.34 0.12 -6.22
CA GLN A 312 -2.26 0.26 -7.69
C GLN A 312 -3.32 1.22 -8.24
N MET A 313 -2.99 1.96 -9.30
CA MET A 313 -3.88 2.90 -10.00
C MET A 313 -3.90 2.59 -11.51
N CYS A 314 -5.00 2.87 -12.21
CA CYS A 314 -5.21 2.63 -13.64
C CYS A 314 -6.18 3.68 -14.20
N ILE A 315 -6.05 4.03 -15.48
CA ILE A 315 -6.97 4.92 -16.19
C ILE A 315 -7.25 4.36 -17.59
N THR A 316 -8.50 4.42 -18.04
CA THR A 316 -8.96 3.94 -19.35
C THR A 316 -9.77 5.00 -20.06
N PHE A 317 -9.52 5.13 -21.35
CA PHE A 317 -10.17 6.00 -22.31
C PHE A 317 -10.88 5.11 -23.33
N ILE A 318 -12.15 5.40 -23.61
CA ILE A 318 -12.98 4.63 -24.53
C ILE A 318 -13.71 5.62 -25.44
N ILE A 319 -13.71 5.34 -26.74
CA ILE A 319 -14.61 5.94 -27.70
C ILE A 319 -15.33 4.79 -28.40
N ASN A 320 -16.65 4.74 -28.26
CA ASN A 320 -17.55 3.88 -29.04
C ASN A 320 -18.58 4.77 -29.75
N ALA A 321 -18.98 4.42 -30.97
CA ALA A 321 -19.96 5.21 -31.72
C ALA A 321 -21.05 4.32 -32.33
N ASP A 322 -22.16 4.95 -32.70
CA ASP A 322 -23.26 4.36 -33.46
C ASP A 322 -22.81 4.06 -34.91
N ASN A 323 -23.78 3.90 -35.83
CA ASN A 323 -23.54 3.78 -37.28
C ASN A 323 -22.63 4.87 -37.87
N ASP A 324 -22.40 5.97 -37.14
CA ASP A 324 -21.36 6.96 -37.43
C ASP A 324 -20.02 6.50 -36.86
N LEU A 325 -19.18 5.91 -37.71
CA LEU A 325 -17.82 5.49 -37.35
C LEU A 325 -17.02 6.64 -36.73
N ILE A 326 -16.25 6.33 -35.68
CA ILE A 326 -15.30 7.24 -35.06
C ILE A 326 -14.26 7.64 -36.10
N LEU A 327 -14.13 8.94 -36.34
CA LEU A 327 -13.25 9.50 -37.37
C LEU A 327 -13.54 8.94 -38.78
N GLY A 328 -14.76 8.43 -39.03
CA GLY A 328 -15.15 7.77 -40.28
C GLY A 328 -14.50 6.41 -40.54
N ARG A 329 -13.81 5.82 -39.55
CA ARG A 329 -12.95 4.63 -39.76
C ARG A 329 -13.09 3.52 -38.71
N PHE A 330 -13.35 3.87 -37.45
CA PHE A 330 -13.28 2.94 -36.32
C PHE A 330 -14.63 2.74 -35.64
N LYS A 331 -14.90 1.53 -35.18
CA LYS A 331 -16.04 1.17 -34.31
C LYS A 331 -15.70 1.36 -32.84
N LEU A 332 -14.42 1.17 -32.49
CA LEU A 332 -13.92 1.28 -31.12
C LEU A 332 -12.48 1.83 -31.13
N ILE A 333 -12.24 2.76 -30.22
CA ILE A 333 -10.89 3.17 -29.79
C ILE A 333 -10.84 3.02 -28.27
N LEU A 334 -9.90 2.23 -27.76
CA LEU A 334 -9.64 2.09 -26.33
C LEU A 334 -8.16 2.35 -26.06
N LEU A 335 -7.87 3.16 -25.05
CA LEU A 335 -6.52 3.39 -24.52
C LEU A 335 -6.55 3.11 -23.00
N ASN A 336 -5.66 2.28 -22.51
CA ASN A 336 -5.56 1.92 -21.09
C ASN A 336 -4.14 2.15 -20.59
N ASN A 337 -4.01 2.84 -19.45
CA ASN A 337 -2.79 2.89 -18.66
C ASN A 337 -2.99 2.08 -17.40
N ARG A 338 -2.04 1.17 -17.15
CA ARG A 338 -1.93 0.45 -15.89
C ARG A 338 -0.73 0.96 -15.12
N ASP A 339 -1.00 1.59 -13.99
CA ASP A 339 0.03 1.93 -13.02
C ASP A 339 0.28 0.74 -12.10
N GLU A 340 1.56 0.38 -11.99
CA GLU A 340 2.02 -0.77 -11.26
C GLU A 340 3.48 -0.56 -10.82
N GLU A 341 3.93 -1.38 -9.88
CA GLU A 341 5.35 -1.57 -9.64
C GLU A 341 6.09 -2.05 -10.90
N PHE A 342 7.15 -1.34 -11.29
CA PHE A 342 7.94 -1.70 -12.46
C PHE A 342 8.62 -3.07 -12.31
N SER A 343 8.89 -3.54 -11.09
CA SER A 343 9.44 -4.89 -10.89
C SER A 343 8.40 -6.02 -10.79
N ARG A 344 7.09 -5.74 -10.78
CA ARG A 344 6.07 -6.82 -10.73
C ARG A 344 6.12 -7.67 -12.00
N PRO A 345 6.33 -8.98 -11.96
CA PRO A 345 6.46 -9.75 -13.20
C PRO A 345 5.16 -9.74 -14.01
N THR A 346 5.25 -9.38 -15.29
CA THR A 346 4.12 -9.36 -16.24
C THR A 346 4.58 -9.92 -17.57
N SER A 347 3.77 -10.74 -18.22
CA SER A 347 4.04 -11.18 -19.59
C SER A 347 3.56 -10.14 -20.60
N ALA A 348 4.19 -10.10 -21.78
CA ALA A 348 3.69 -9.32 -22.89
C ALA A 348 2.34 -9.85 -23.39
N LEU A 349 1.63 -8.99 -24.13
CA LEU A 349 0.45 -9.31 -24.91
C LEU A 349 0.62 -10.63 -25.70
N ALA A 350 -0.20 -11.63 -25.39
CA ALA A 350 -0.22 -12.90 -26.12
C ALA A 350 -1.59 -13.58 -26.06
N TRP A 351 -1.87 -14.44 -27.04
CA TRP A 351 -3.02 -15.33 -27.00
C TRP A 351 -2.79 -16.49 -26.05
N CYS A 352 -3.70 -16.70 -25.11
CA CYS A 352 -3.72 -17.93 -24.32
C CYS A 352 -5.15 -18.21 -23.83
N ASP A 353 -5.57 -19.46 -24.00
CA ASP A 353 -6.93 -19.94 -23.69
C ASP A 353 -8.04 -19.12 -24.40
N GLY A 354 -7.78 -18.68 -25.63
CA GLY A 354 -8.75 -17.89 -26.41
C GLY A 354 -8.86 -16.42 -26.00
N ILE A 355 -8.03 -15.97 -25.06
CA ILE A 355 -7.98 -14.57 -24.60
C ILE A 355 -6.64 -13.95 -25.02
N LEU A 356 -6.71 -12.78 -25.65
CA LEU A 356 -5.58 -11.93 -25.96
C LEU A 356 -5.41 -10.89 -24.85
N ALA A 357 -4.33 -10.99 -24.09
CA ALA A 357 -4.05 -10.08 -22.98
C ALA A 357 -2.58 -10.10 -22.56
N GLY A 358 -2.11 -9.02 -21.93
CA GLY A 358 -0.97 -9.09 -21.01
C GLY A 358 -1.41 -9.79 -19.71
N ARG A 359 -0.52 -10.56 -19.07
CA ARG A 359 -0.85 -11.32 -17.86
C ARG A 359 -0.01 -10.88 -16.67
N ASP A 360 -0.64 -10.92 -15.50
CA ASP A 360 0.07 -10.79 -14.23
C ASP A 360 0.65 -12.16 -13.85
N GLU A 361 1.98 -12.29 -13.88
CA GLU A 361 2.67 -13.54 -13.56
C GLU A 361 2.85 -13.75 -12.05
N ARG A 362 2.50 -12.75 -11.22
CA ARG A 362 2.61 -12.85 -9.75
C ARG A 362 1.47 -13.67 -9.15
N GLU A 363 0.26 -13.60 -9.72
CA GLU A 363 -0.88 -14.33 -9.20
C GLU A 363 -0.85 -15.79 -9.65
N ARG A 364 -1.04 -16.74 -8.72
CA ARG A 364 -1.10 -18.19 -9.00
C ARG A 364 -2.12 -18.54 -10.09
N GLU A 365 -3.11 -17.67 -10.27
CA GLU A 365 -4.24 -17.83 -11.18
C GLU A 365 -4.04 -17.12 -12.53
N ARG A 366 -2.94 -16.36 -12.69
CA ARG A 366 -2.57 -15.62 -13.91
C ARG A 366 -3.69 -14.72 -14.46
N GLY A 367 -4.24 -13.88 -13.59
CA GLY A 367 -5.27 -12.91 -13.95
C GLY A 367 -4.80 -11.86 -14.96
N THR A 368 -5.76 -11.13 -15.54
CA THR A 368 -5.48 -10.00 -16.43
C THR A 368 -6.32 -8.78 -16.04
N TRP A 369 -5.82 -7.59 -16.36
CA TRP A 369 -6.50 -6.32 -16.15
C TRP A 369 -7.24 -5.82 -17.39
N LEU A 370 -6.80 -6.22 -18.58
CA LEU A 370 -7.41 -5.87 -19.86
C LEU A 370 -7.23 -7.05 -20.81
N GLY A 371 -8.35 -7.61 -21.28
CA GLY A 371 -8.34 -8.74 -22.21
C GLY A 371 -9.44 -8.65 -23.23
N LEU A 372 -9.21 -9.31 -24.37
CA LEU A 372 -10.13 -9.38 -25.50
C LEU A 372 -10.23 -10.84 -25.98
N ASP A 373 -11.42 -11.27 -26.41
CA ASP A 373 -11.63 -12.55 -27.09
C ASP A 373 -11.77 -12.39 -28.62
N ARG A 374 -11.83 -13.51 -29.35
CA ARG A 374 -11.96 -13.50 -30.82
C ARG A 374 -13.28 -12.95 -31.34
N ASN A 375 -14.29 -12.86 -30.48
CA ASN A 375 -15.62 -12.37 -30.81
C ASN A 375 -15.77 -10.86 -30.60
N GLY A 376 -14.72 -10.19 -30.10
CA GLY A 376 -14.74 -8.76 -29.81
C GLY A 376 -15.39 -8.43 -28.47
N ARG A 377 -15.38 -9.37 -27.51
CA ARG A 377 -15.73 -9.07 -26.12
C ARG A 377 -14.47 -8.61 -25.39
N ILE A 378 -14.58 -7.53 -24.63
CA ILE A 378 -13.45 -6.90 -23.93
C ILE A 378 -13.82 -6.73 -22.47
N GLY A 379 -12.97 -7.22 -21.58
CA GLY A 379 -13.06 -6.96 -20.14
C GLY A 379 -11.91 -6.09 -19.70
N ASN A 380 -12.22 -5.03 -18.95
CA ASN A 380 -11.24 -4.10 -18.38
C ASN A 380 -11.53 -3.85 -16.90
N LEU A 381 -10.57 -4.17 -16.05
CA LEU A 381 -10.67 -4.10 -14.61
C LEU A 381 -9.87 -2.92 -14.05
N LEU A 382 -10.56 -2.02 -13.37
CA LEU A 382 -9.99 -0.90 -12.64
C LEU A 382 -10.16 -1.13 -11.13
N SER A 383 -9.06 -1.15 -10.39
CA SER A 383 -9.10 -1.29 -8.93
C SER A 383 -9.47 0.04 -8.29
N ILE A 384 -10.69 0.24 -7.80
CA ILE A 384 -11.07 1.50 -7.15
C ILE A 384 -10.10 1.77 -5.98
N THR A 385 -9.56 2.99 -5.92
CA THR A 385 -8.67 3.42 -4.85
C THR A 385 -9.50 3.61 -3.60
N GLU A 386 -9.20 2.89 -2.53
CA GLU A 386 -9.94 2.97 -1.28
C GLU A 386 -8.99 3.35 -0.15
N PRO A 387 -9.42 4.24 0.76
CA PRO A 387 -8.61 4.51 1.93
C PRO A 387 -8.50 3.22 2.74
N LYS A 388 -7.34 3.04 3.39
CA LYS A 388 -6.94 1.75 4.01
C LYS A 388 -7.96 1.21 5.02
N ASN A 389 -8.81 2.07 5.59
CA ASN A 389 -9.87 1.71 6.55
C ASN A 389 -11.12 1.06 5.93
N VAL A 390 -11.34 1.19 4.61
CA VAL A 390 -12.49 0.61 3.87
C VAL A 390 -12.12 -0.72 3.20
N PHE A 391 -10.83 -0.96 3.00
CA PHE A 391 -10.29 -2.12 2.29
C PHE A 391 -10.56 -3.43 3.05
N LYS A 392 -11.13 -4.42 2.36
CA LYS A 392 -11.54 -5.73 2.87
C LYS A 392 -10.41 -6.73 2.83
N SER A 393 -10.21 -7.35 3.97
CA SER A 393 -8.94 -8.00 4.21
C SER A 393 -8.76 -9.45 3.73
N PHE A 394 -9.86 -10.07 3.32
CA PHE A 394 -9.89 -11.44 2.79
C PHE A 394 -10.67 -11.45 1.49
N ALA A 395 -10.67 -10.32 0.80
CA ALA A 395 -11.38 -10.18 -0.46
C ALA A 395 -10.76 -11.12 -1.51
N PRO A 396 -11.58 -11.85 -2.28
CA PRO A 396 -11.07 -12.62 -3.41
C PRO A 396 -10.29 -11.74 -4.40
N SER A 397 -9.32 -12.33 -5.12
CA SER A 397 -8.63 -11.60 -6.19
C SER A 397 -9.62 -11.20 -7.28
N ARG A 398 -9.52 -9.95 -7.73
CA ARG A 398 -10.33 -9.41 -8.83
C ARG A 398 -9.77 -9.82 -10.20
N GLY A 399 -8.53 -10.30 -10.27
CA GLY A 399 -7.82 -10.59 -11.53
C GLY A 399 -8.50 -11.63 -12.42
N LYS A 400 -9.40 -12.45 -11.85
CA LYS A 400 -10.23 -13.42 -12.57
C LYS A 400 -11.48 -12.83 -13.22
N LEU A 401 -11.92 -11.63 -12.86
CA LEU A 401 -13.19 -11.09 -13.37
C LEU A 401 -13.17 -10.96 -14.90
N VAL A 402 -12.06 -10.49 -15.46
CA VAL A 402 -11.86 -10.38 -16.90
C VAL A 402 -11.89 -11.76 -17.55
N THR A 403 -11.09 -12.71 -17.06
CA THR A 403 -11.00 -14.05 -17.65
C THR A 403 -12.32 -14.82 -17.52
N ASN A 404 -13.04 -14.67 -16.40
CA ASN A 404 -14.33 -15.32 -16.19
C ASN A 404 -15.36 -14.81 -17.20
N PHE A 405 -15.43 -13.50 -17.42
CA PHE A 405 -16.32 -12.90 -18.41
C PHE A 405 -16.02 -13.40 -19.83
N LEU A 406 -14.75 -13.40 -20.23
CA LEU A 406 -14.34 -13.78 -21.59
C LEU A 406 -14.49 -15.28 -21.87
N ASN A 407 -14.46 -16.12 -20.84
CA ASN A 407 -14.64 -17.57 -20.98
C ASN A 407 -16.09 -18.05 -20.98
N VAL A 408 -17.06 -17.18 -20.65
CA VAL A 408 -18.49 -17.53 -20.68
C VAL A 408 -19.16 -16.91 -21.90
N GLN A 409 -20.25 -17.54 -22.37
CA GLN A 409 -21.04 -17.09 -23.53
C GLN A 409 -22.24 -16.21 -23.15
N THR A 410 -22.33 -15.76 -21.90
CA THR A 410 -23.41 -14.88 -21.44
C THR A 410 -23.18 -13.43 -21.90
N SER A 411 -24.24 -12.71 -22.25
CA SER A 411 -24.13 -11.27 -22.58
C SER A 411 -23.55 -10.46 -21.43
N ALA A 412 -22.91 -9.33 -21.74
CA ALA A 412 -22.31 -8.42 -20.79
C ALA A 412 -23.29 -7.99 -19.69
N GLU A 413 -24.51 -7.59 -20.08
CA GLU A 413 -25.57 -7.21 -19.15
C GLU A 413 -25.92 -8.34 -18.16
N LYS A 414 -26.12 -9.56 -18.67
CA LYS A 414 -26.45 -10.72 -17.83
C LYS A 414 -25.29 -11.09 -16.91
N PHE A 415 -24.07 -11.06 -17.41
CA PHE A 415 -22.88 -11.34 -16.61
C PHE A 415 -22.74 -10.34 -15.46
N LEU A 416 -22.90 -9.04 -15.74
CA LEU A 416 -22.81 -8.01 -14.71
C LEU A 416 -23.98 -8.08 -13.72
N PHE A 417 -25.18 -8.44 -14.19
CA PHE A 417 -26.34 -8.67 -13.30
C PHE A 417 -26.11 -9.87 -12.37
N GLN A 418 -25.56 -10.97 -12.90
CA GLN A 418 -25.16 -12.13 -12.10
C GLN A 418 -24.07 -11.76 -11.09
N LEU A 419 -23.03 -11.05 -11.54
CA LEU A 419 -21.98 -10.54 -10.66
C LEU A 419 -22.58 -9.69 -9.53
N GLY A 420 -23.51 -8.78 -9.86
CA GLY A 420 -24.25 -7.96 -8.89
C GLY A 420 -25.23 -8.72 -7.99
N GLY A 421 -25.57 -9.97 -8.31
CA GLY A 421 -26.37 -10.87 -7.46
C GLY A 421 -25.53 -11.84 -6.62
N GLU A 422 -24.27 -12.06 -6.98
CA GLU A 422 -23.31 -12.91 -6.28
C GLU A 422 -22.64 -12.21 -5.08
N ASN A 423 -21.62 -12.84 -4.50
CA ASN A 423 -20.75 -12.28 -3.45
C ASN A 423 -19.85 -11.12 -3.93
N TYR A 424 -20.28 -10.24 -4.85
CA TYR A 424 -19.47 -9.09 -5.33
C TYR A 424 -19.06 -8.13 -4.20
N LYS A 425 -19.84 -8.12 -3.12
CA LYS A 425 -19.54 -7.40 -1.89
C LYS A 425 -18.33 -7.98 -1.16
N ASP A 426 -17.88 -9.19 -1.46
CA ASP A 426 -16.69 -9.76 -0.81
C ASP A 426 -15.41 -9.17 -1.42
N PHE A 427 -15.46 -8.68 -2.65
CA PHE A 427 -14.31 -8.04 -3.29
C PHE A 427 -13.99 -6.65 -2.70
N ASN A 428 -12.71 -6.28 -2.80
CA ASN A 428 -12.27 -4.90 -2.67
C ASN A 428 -12.85 -4.03 -3.79
N GLY A 429 -12.84 -2.71 -3.60
CA GLY A 429 -13.41 -1.75 -4.52
C GLY A 429 -12.91 -1.98 -5.94
N PHE A 430 -13.82 -2.17 -6.89
CA PHE A 430 -13.48 -2.31 -8.29
C PHE A 430 -14.53 -1.68 -9.17
N GLN A 431 -14.07 -1.27 -10.34
CA GLN A 431 -14.89 -0.88 -11.46
C GLN A 431 -14.53 -1.81 -12.61
N PHE A 432 -15.50 -2.61 -13.03
CA PHE A 432 -15.36 -3.51 -14.15
C PHE A 432 -16.08 -2.92 -15.35
N VAL A 433 -15.34 -2.68 -16.43
CA VAL A 433 -15.83 -2.11 -17.68
C VAL A 433 -15.82 -3.21 -18.73
N ILE A 434 -16.96 -3.42 -19.37
CA ILE A 434 -17.14 -4.42 -20.41
C ILE A 434 -17.54 -3.73 -21.69
N LEU A 435 -16.89 -4.10 -22.79
CA LEU A 435 -17.38 -3.81 -24.14
C LEU A 435 -17.78 -5.11 -24.82
N GLU A 436 -18.97 -5.13 -25.42
CA GLU A 436 -19.47 -6.27 -26.17
C GLU A 436 -19.92 -5.80 -27.54
N LYS A 437 -19.44 -6.47 -28.60
CA LYS A 437 -19.90 -6.21 -29.95
C LYS A 437 -21.29 -6.79 -30.14
N ILE A 438 -22.28 -5.93 -30.35
CA ILE A 438 -23.65 -6.29 -30.69
C ILE A 438 -23.92 -5.76 -32.09
N GLU A 439 -24.19 -6.68 -33.02
CA GLU A 439 -24.29 -6.38 -34.45
C GLU A 439 -23.01 -5.68 -34.97
N ASP A 440 -23.12 -4.42 -35.41
CA ASP A 440 -22.01 -3.63 -35.96
C ASP A 440 -21.46 -2.58 -34.98
N CYS A 441 -21.97 -2.54 -33.75
CA CYS A 441 -21.63 -1.55 -32.73
C CYS A 441 -21.00 -2.21 -31.48
N TYR A 442 -20.27 -1.40 -30.71
CA TYR A 442 -19.79 -1.79 -29.38
C TYR A 442 -20.67 -1.17 -28.31
N GLU A 443 -21.34 -2.01 -27.53
CA GLU A 443 -22.09 -1.60 -26.35
C GLU A 443 -21.16 -1.57 -25.14
N LEU A 444 -21.31 -0.53 -24.32
CA LEU A 444 -20.44 -0.24 -23.18
C LEU A 444 -21.22 -0.41 -21.88
N TYR A 445 -20.72 -1.30 -21.02
CA TYR A 445 -21.30 -1.54 -19.71
C TYR A 445 -20.24 -1.34 -18.62
N SER A 446 -20.68 -0.95 -17.43
CA SER A 446 -19.80 -0.99 -16.25
C SER A 446 -20.54 -1.44 -15.02
N PHE A 447 -19.80 -2.03 -14.09
CA PHE A 447 -20.28 -2.34 -12.76
C PHE A 447 -19.24 -1.92 -11.72
N THR A 448 -19.70 -1.33 -10.62
CA THR A 448 -18.88 -1.04 -9.45
C THR A 448 -19.48 -1.71 -8.23
N ASN A 449 -18.64 -2.33 -7.41
CA ASN A 449 -19.06 -2.85 -6.10
C ASN A 449 -18.99 -1.80 -4.97
N ARG A 450 -18.82 -0.52 -5.33
CA ARG A 450 -18.71 0.63 -4.42
C ARG A 450 -19.46 1.85 -4.94
N PHE A 451 -19.93 2.66 -3.99
CA PHE A 451 -20.64 3.93 -4.17
C PHE A 451 -22.02 3.74 -4.86
N ASP A 452 -23.01 4.56 -4.50
CA ASP A 452 -24.44 4.24 -4.67
C ASP A 452 -24.84 3.78 -6.10
N ASN A 453 -25.64 2.70 -6.11
CA ASN A 453 -26.12 1.87 -7.24
C ASN A 453 -25.21 0.68 -7.58
N SER A 454 -25.41 -0.43 -6.85
CA SER A 454 -24.85 -1.75 -7.16
C SER A 454 -25.60 -2.44 -8.30
N GLU A 455 -25.86 -1.70 -9.38
CA GLU A 455 -26.49 -2.20 -10.60
C GLU A 455 -25.57 -1.99 -11.81
N PRO A 456 -25.61 -2.88 -12.80
CA PRO A 456 -24.94 -2.67 -14.07
C PRO A 456 -25.39 -1.36 -14.73
N VAL A 457 -24.45 -0.54 -15.18
CA VAL A 457 -24.71 0.70 -15.91
C VAL A 457 -24.42 0.47 -17.38
N HIS A 458 -25.42 0.69 -18.22
CA HIS A 458 -25.25 0.81 -19.67
C HIS A 458 -24.92 2.26 -20.02
N TRP A 459 -23.84 2.49 -20.76
CA TRP A 459 -23.40 3.82 -21.12
C TRP A 459 -23.81 4.17 -22.56
N PRO A 460 -24.28 5.41 -22.81
CA PRO A 460 -24.56 5.85 -24.16
C PRO A 460 -23.28 5.86 -24.98
N LYS A 461 -23.39 5.76 -26.29
CA LYS A 461 -22.22 5.82 -27.18
C LYS A 461 -21.57 7.20 -27.12
N GLY A 462 -20.24 7.23 -27.18
CA GLY A 462 -19.46 8.45 -27.18
C GLY A 462 -18.10 8.27 -26.52
N LEU A 463 -17.58 9.38 -26.00
CA LEU A 463 -16.31 9.44 -25.28
C LEU A 463 -16.55 9.17 -23.79
N HIS A 464 -15.83 8.20 -23.23
CA HIS A 464 -15.86 7.88 -21.81
C HIS A 464 -14.46 7.70 -21.25
N VAL A 465 -14.23 8.24 -20.05
CA VAL A 465 -12.99 8.02 -19.29
C VAL A 465 -13.32 7.40 -17.94
N PHE A 466 -12.65 6.30 -17.63
CA PHE A 466 -12.78 5.56 -16.40
C PHE A 466 -11.43 5.53 -15.66
N SER A 467 -11.45 5.63 -14.34
CA SER A 467 -10.25 5.55 -13.49
C SER A 467 -10.58 4.80 -12.20
N ASN A 468 -9.64 4.75 -11.26
CA ASN A 468 -9.89 4.16 -9.93
C ASN A 468 -10.82 5.00 -9.04
N SER A 469 -11.61 5.90 -9.63
CA SER A 469 -12.55 6.79 -8.96
C SER A 469 -13.93 6.64 -9.60
N PRO A 470 -15.01 6.77 -8.82
CA PRO A 470 -16.36 6.80 -9.38
C PRO A 470 -16.53 7.92 -10.40
N ARG A 471 -17.42 7.73 -11.39
CA ARG A 471 -17.71 8.78 -12.38
C ARG A 471 -18.39 10.01 -11.77
N ILE A 472 -19.11 9.86 -10.66
CA ILE A 472 -19.77 10.97 -9.94
C ILE A 472 -18.72 11.93 -9.34
N THR A 473 -17.58 11.39 -8.91
CA THR A 473 -16.46 12.15 -8.36
C THR A 473 -15.17 11.69 -9.04
N PRO A 474 -14.94 12.05 -10.31
CA PRO A 474 -13.81 11.56 -11.07
C PRO A 474 -12.51 12.25 -10.63
N PHE A 475 -11.38 11.57 -10.77
CA PHE A 475 -10.07 12.22 -10.66
C PHE A 475 -9.94 13.36 -11.67
N LYS A 476 -9.27 14.45 -11.30
CA LYS A 476 -8.99 15.58 -12.20
C LYS A 476 -8.19 15.15 -13.42
N LYS A 477 -7.28 14.18 -13.27
CA LYS A 477 -6.55 13.61 -14.41
C LYS A 477 -7.45 12.90 -15.43
N ALA A 478 -8.58 12.33 -14.99
CA ALA A 478 -9.55 11.72 -15.88
C ALA A 478 -10.32 12.79 -16.67
N ILE A 479 -10.77 13.86 -16.01
CA ILE A 479 -11.40 15.03 -16.65
C ILE A 479 -10.43 15.68 -17.66
N TYR A 480 -9.16 15.82 -17.29
CA TYR A 480 -8.14 16.37 -18.17
C TYR A 480 -7.90 15.48 -19.39
N GLY A 481 -7.80 14.17 -19.18
CA GLY A 481 -7.63 13.22 -20.28
C GLY A 481 -8.84 13.15 -21.22
N GLU A 482 -10.06 13.34 -20.71
CA GLU A 482 -11.27 13.49 -21.55
C GLU A 482 -11.15 14.68 -22.51
N LYS A 483 -10.63 15.82 -22.05
CA LYS A 483 -10.37 16.98 -22.91
C LYS A 483 -9.30 16.71 -23.97
N LEU A 484 -8.23 15.99 -23.61
CA LEU A 484 -7.19 15.60 -24.55
C LEU A 484 -7.75 14.70 -25.66
N LEU A 485 -8.58 13.73 -25.27
CA LEU A 485 -9.20 12.80 -26.19
C LEU A 485 -10.23 13.48 -27.11
N GLN A 486 -11.01 14.43 -26.58
CA GLN A 486 -11.88 15.26 -27.41
C GLN A 486 -11.08 16.09 -28.43
N SER A 487 -9.98 16.70 -28.00
CA SER A 487 -9.09 17.48 -28.88
C SER A 487 -8.49 16.61 -30.00
N LEU A 488 -8.14 15.35 -29.68
CA LEU A 488 -7.70 14.36 -30.66
C LEU A 488 -8.79 14.09 -31.70
N ILE A 489 -10.03 13.88 -31.25
CA ILE A 489 -11.16 13.65 -32.16
C ILE A 489 -11.34 14.85 -33.09
N ASP A 490 -11.34 16.06 -32.56
CA ASP A 490 -11.53 17.29 -33.34
C ASP A 490 -10.41 17.46 -34.39
N GLN A 491 -9.16 17.18 -33.99
CA GLN A 491 -8.00 17.21 -34.87
C GLN A 491 -8.12 16.19 -36.02
N PHE A 492 -8.46 14.94 -35.73
CA PHE A 492 -8.52 13.89 -36.73
C PHE A 492 -9.80 13.93 -37.57
N SER A 493 -10.88 14.53 -37.07
CA SER A 493 -12.13 14.72 -37.83
C SER A 493 -11.94 15.68 -39.00
N THR A 494 -10.98 16.59 -38.92
CA THR A 494 -10.63 17.53 -40.00
C THR A 494 -9.49 17.03 -40.90
N LYS A 495 -8.78 15.98 -40.48
CA LYS A 495 -7.62 15.43 -41.19
C LYS A 495 -8.08 14.38 -42.22
N ILE A 496 -8.01 14.74 -43.50
CA ILE A 496 -8.51 13.90 -44.61
C ILE A 496 -7.67 12.62 -44.79
N ASP A 497 -6.35 12.74 -44.64
CA ASP A 497 -5.40 11.64 -44.87
C ASP A 497 -4.51 11.44 -43.64
N PHE A 498 -4.85 10.45 -42.82
CA PHE A 498 -4.03 9.99 -41.70
C PHE A 498 -3.93 8.46 -41.73
N THR A 499 -2.84 7.93 -41.22
CA THR A 499 -2.63 6.48 -41.08
C THR A 499 -3.11 5.97 -39.72
N GLU A 500 -3.34 4.67 -39.56
CA GLU A 500 -3.60 4.09 -38.23
C GLU A 500 -2.45 4.41 -37.25
N GLU A 501 -1.21 4.41 -37.75
CA GLU A 501 -0.01 4.73 -36.98
C GLU A 501 0.02 6.19 -36.48
N ASP A 502 -0.47 7.15 -37.27
CA ASP A 502 -0.62 8.54 -36.82
C ASP A 502 -1.53 8.62 -35.58
N LEU A 503 -2.66 7.91 -35.61
CA LEU A 503 -3.62 7.89 -34.51
C LEU A 503 -3.01 7.19 -33.28
N ILE A 504 -2.34 6.07 -33.46
CA ILE A 504 -1.66 5.32 -32.38
C ILE A 504 -0.61 6.19 -31.71
N ASN A 505 0.19 6.93 -32.49
CA ASN A 505 1.22 7.81 -31.95
C ASN A 505 0.62 8.91 -31.07
N GLU A 506 -0.49 9.53 -31.49
CA GLU A 506 -1.18 10.54 -30.69
C GLU A 506 -1.87 9.93 -29.45
N LEU A 507 -2.46 8.73 -29.55
CA LEU A 507 -2.99 8.00 -28.39
C LEU A 507 -1.87 7.67 -27.38
N PHE A 508 -0.71 7.22 -27.83
CA PHE A 508 0.44 7.02 -26.95
C PHE A 508 0.94 8.34 -26.34
N LYS A 509 0.85 9.48 -27.02
CA LYS A 509 1.16 10.79 -26.42
C LYS A 509 0.20 11.13 -25.29
N ILE A 510 -1.11 10.88 -25.46
CA ILE A 510 -2.10 11.03 -24.37
C ILE A 510 -1.75 10.08 -23.21
N GLY A 511 -1.50 8.80 -23.50
CA GLY A 511 -1.11 7.80 -22.51
C GLY A 511 0.23 8.11 -21.82
N SER A 512 1.11 8.88 -22.44
CA SER A 512 2.41 9.30 -21.88
C SER A 512 2.37 10.68 -21.23
N ASN A 513 1.19 11.30 -21.10
CA ASN A 513 1.08 12.67 -20.63
C ASN A 513 1.42 12.78 -19.13
N THR A 514 2.43 13.60 -18.82
CA THR A 514 2.95 13.81 -17.47
C THR A 514 2.43 15.07 -16.78
N GLU A 515 1.40 15.73 -17.33
CA GLU A 515 0.80 16.93 -16.73
C GLU A 515 0.21 16.60 -15.34
N ILE A 516 0.59 17.38 -14.34
CA ILE A 516 0.23 17.13 -12.94
C ILE A 516 -1.06 17.90 -12.61
N ASN A 517 -2.19 17.19 -12.53
CA ASN A 517 -3.50 17.75 -12.22
C ASN A 517 -3.73 17.95 -10.70
N PHE A 518 -2.82 18.67 -10.04
CA PHE A 518 -2.82 18.89 -8.59
C PHE A 518 -3.36 20.30 -8.23
N PRO A 519 -4.06 20.48 -7.09
CA PRO A 519 -4.49 19.45 -6.13
C PRO A 519 -5.68 18.64 -6.66
N ASP A 520 -5.78 17.37 -6.29
CA ASP A 520 -6.89 16.48 -6.62
C ASP A 520 -7.51 15.95 -5.33
N GLU A 521 -8.62 16.57 -4.93
CA GLU A 521 -9.33 16.24 -3.69
C GLU A 521 -9.82 14.78 -3.67
N GLN A 522 -10.20 14.24 -4.82
CA GLN A 522 -10.68 12.88 -4.90
C GLN A 522 -9.54 11.88 -4.71
N ILE A 523 -8.39 12.09 -5.35
CA ILE A 523 -7.20 11.26 -5.09
C ILE A 523 -6.80 11.39 -3.62
N ARG A 524 -6.80 12.61 -3.06
CA ARG A 524 -6.48 12.83 -1.64
C ARG A 524 -7.39 12.03 -0.71
N LEU A 525 -8.70 12.09 -0.92
CA LEU A 525 -9.69 11.35 -0.13
C LEU A 525 -9.57 9.82 -0.30
N GLN A 526 -9.41 9.34 -1.53
CA GLN A 526 -9.34 7.91 -1.83
C GLN A 526 -8.01 7.28 -1.38
N THR A 527 -6.92 8.04 -1.39
CA THR A 527 -5.59 7.53 -0.97
C THR A 527 -5.33 7.75 0.52
N GLY A 528 -5.95 8.76 1.14
CA GLY A 528 -5.60 9.22 2.49
C GLY A 528 -4.14 9.68 2.63
N SER A 529 -3.47 9.99 1.51
CA SER A 529 -2.04 10.30 1.48
C SER A 529 -1.76 11.80 1.61
N THR A 530 -0.53 12.17 1.96
CA THR A 530 -0.11 13.59 2.01
C THR A 530 -0.07 14.24 0.63
N ASP A 531 -0.09 15.58 0.59
CA ASP A 531 0.02 16.35 -0.66
C ASP A 531 1.22 15.95 -1.52
N SER A 532 2.38 15.70 -0.92
CA SER A 532 3.59 15.29 -1.68
C SER A 532 3.45 13.89 -2.28
N GLU A 533 2.69 12.99 -1.64
CA GLU A 533 2.57 11.60 -2.05
C GLU A 533 1.53 11.39 -3.13
N TYR A 534 0.36 12.01 -3.00
CA TYR A 534 -0.70 11.84 -4.00
C TYR A 534 -0.52 12.77 -5.19
N LYS A 535 0.22 13.87 -5.06
CA LYS A 535 0.62 14.71 -6.21
C LYS A 535 1.26 13.88 -7.32
N LEU A 536 1.99 12.83 -6.97
CA LEU A 536 2.64 11.92 -7.91
C LEU A 536 1.65 11.10 -8.74
N LEU A 537 0.45 10.92 -8.21
CA LEU A 537 -0.61 10.12 -8.80
C LEU A 537 -1.56 10.96 -9.68
N CYS A 538 -1.37 12.29 -9.70
CA CYS A 538 -2.21 13.26 -10.41
C CYS A 538 -1.91 13.41 -11.91
N SER A 539 -1.02 12.61 -12.49
CA SER A 539 -0.77 12.57 -13.95
C SER A 539 -1.37 11.31 -14.60
N ILE A 540 -1.63 11.39 -15.90
CA ILE A 540 -2.11 10.25 -16.71
C ILE A 540 -1.01 9.19 -16.81
N PHE A 541 0.22 9.61 -17.11
CA PHE A 541 1.42 8.80 -17.02
C PHE A 541 2.10 9.06 -15.67
N VAL A 542 1.99 8.12 -14.76
CA VAL A 542 2.61 8.19 -13.44
C VAL A 542 4.09 7.83 -13.58
N ASN A 543 4.97 8.80 -13.40
CA ASN A 543 6.42 8.57 -13.46
C ASN A 543 7.04 8.62 -12.06
N GLY A 544 6.79 7.59 -11.25
CA GLY A 544 7.30 7.55 -9.89
C GLY A 544 8.82 7.36 -9.80
N HIS A 545 9.47 6.82 -10.84
CA HIS A 545 10.93 6.59 -10.83
C HIS A 545 11.73 7.90 -10.73
N LEU A 546 11.33 8.94 -11.48
CA LEU A 546 11.97 10.27 -11.42
C LEU A 546 11.88 10.94 -10.03
N GLN A 547 11.14 10.33 -9.10
CA GLN A 547 10.90 10.83 -7.75
C GLN A 547 11.27 9.77 -6.69
N GLY A 548 12.16 8.83 -7.04
CA GLY A 548 12.71 7.82 -6.14
C GLY A 548 11.78 6.64 -5.84
N ARG A 549 10.73 6.40 -6.64
CA ARG A 549 9.76 5.30 -6.43
C ARG A 549 9.81 4.26 -7.55
N ASN A 550 9.85 2.99 -7.17
CA ASN A 550 9.70 1.86 -8.10
C ASN A 550 8.22 1.58 -8.47
N TYR A 551 7.48 2.60 -8.89
CA TYR A 551 6.05 2.54 -9.22
C TYR A 551 5.71 3.56 -10.31
N GLY A 552 4.84 3.21 -11.24
CA GLY A 552 4.36 4.13 -12.26
C GLY A 552 3.58 3.44 -13.36
N THR A 553 3.26 4.15 -14.44
CA THR A 553 2.59 3.56 -15.60
C THR A 553 3.52 2.54 -16.25
N LYS A 554 3.20 1.26 -16.05
CA LYS A 554 4.03 0.14 -16.47
C LYS A 554 3.68 -0.31 -17.88
N SER A 555 2.39 -0.30 -18.21
CA SER A 555 1.90 -0.69 -19.53
C SER A 555 0.87 0.32 -20.02
N THR A 556 0.98 0.67 -21.30
CA THR A 556 -0.02 1.42 -22.05
C THR A 556 -0.52 0.52 -23.17
N SER A 557 -1.82 0.25 -23.20
CA SER A 557 -2.47 -0.62 -24.17
C SER A 557 -3.43 0.17 -25.04
N ILE A 558 -3.49 -0.14 -26.34
CA ILE A 558 -4.43 0.44 -27.30
C ILE A 558 -5.16 -0.68 -28.02
N ILE A 559 -6.49 -0.61 -28.10
CA ILE A 559 -7.31 -1.49 -28.92
C ILE A 559 -8.05 -0.62 -29.93
N LEU A 560 -7.84 -0.91 -31.22
CA LEU A 560 -8.59 -0.31 -32.32
C LEU A 560 -9.39 -1.40 -33.02
N VAL A 561 -10.65 -1.10 -33.31
CA VAL A 561 -11.49 -1.96 -34.15
C VAL A 561 -11.99 -1.14 -35.32
N ASP A 562 -11.58 -1.49 -36.53
CA ASP A 562 -11.98 -0.77 -37.73
C ASP A 562 -13.39 -1.18 -38.21
N LYS A 563 -13.89 -0.49 -39.23
CA LYS A 563 -15.21 -0.78 -39.82
C LYS A 563 -15.36 -2.18 -40.41
N LYS A 564 -14.25 -2.84 -40.75
CA LYS A 564 -14.20 -4.17 -41.35
C LYS A 564 -13.96 -5.26 -40.30
N ASP A 565 -14.05 -4.93 -39.00
CA ASP A 565 -13.78 -5.82 -37.88
C ASP A 565 -12.32 -6.28 -37.79
N ASN A 566 -11.38 -5.55 -38.40
CA ASN A 566 -9.97 -5.74 -38.11
C ASN A 566 -9.67 -5.12 -36.75
N VAL A 567 -9.03 -5.92 -35.89
CA VAL A 567 -8.56 -5.50 -34.59
C VAL A 567 -7.06 -5.28 -34.65
N SER A 568 -6.61 -4.16 -34.09
CA SER A 568 -5.21 -3.93 -33.75
C SER A 568 -5.10 -3.72 -32.25
N PHE A 569 -4.44 -4.63 -31.54
CA PHE A 569 -4.15 -4.54 -30.11
C PHE A 569 -2.66 -4.26 -29.93
N TYR A 570 -2.33 -3.05 -29.53
CA TYR A 570 -0.97 -2.63 -29.18
C TYR A 570 -0.77 -2.64 -27.67
N GLU A 571 0.41 -3.04 -27.24
CA GLU A 571 0.87 -2.89 -25.87
C GLU A 571 2.29 -2.30 -25.88
N ARG A 572 2.49 -1.26 -25.08
CA ARG A 572 3.80 -0.67 -24.80
C ARG A 572 4.10 -0.82 -23.32
N ARG A 573 5.14 -1.59 -22.99
CA ARG A 573 5.57 -1.87 -21.61
C ARG A 573 6.89 -1.17 -21.30
N VAL A 574 7.05 -0.66 -20.09
CA VAL A 574 8.31 -0.07 -19.63
C VAL A 574 9.28 -1.19 -19.20
N LEU A 575 10.42 -1.29 -19.88
CA LEU A 575 11.52 -2.21 -19.55
C LEU A 575 12.56 -1.56 -18.64
N ASP A 576 12.96 -0.33 -18.97
CA ASP A 576 14.04 0.37 -18.26
C ASP A 576 13.59 1.75 -17.77
N ILE A 577 13.34 1.82 -16.47
CA ILE A 577 12.85 3.04 -15.82
C ILE A 577 13.89 4.15 -15.78
N ALA A 578 15.19 3.84 -15.87
CA ALA A 578 16.28 4.82 -15.83
C ALA A 578 16.40 5.62 -17.13
N LYS A 579 15.93 5.06 -18.25
CA LYS A 579 16.00 5.73 -19.55
C LYS A 579 14.99 6.90 -19.68
N PRO A 580 15.29 7.93 -20.49
CA PRO A 580 14.33 8.99 -20.83
C PRO A 580 13.04 8.47 -21.52
N MET A 581 11.95 9.25 -21.53
CA MET A 581 10.70 8.87 -22.21
C MET A 581 10.80 8.82 -23.73
N ASP A 582 11.72 9.58 -24.30
CA ASP A 582 11.99 9.66 -25.73
C ASP A 582 12.96 8.56 -26.21
N ASP A 583 13.54 7.77 -25.29
CA ASP A 583 14.39 6.63 -25.63
C ASP A 583 13.52 5.41 -26.02
N PRO A 584 13.55 4.94 -27.29
CA PRO A 584 12.75 3.80 -27.73
C PRO A 584 13.09 2.51 -26.99
N SER A 585 14.34 2.36 -26.55
CA SER A 585 14.83 1.18 -25.83
C SER A 585 14.38 1.13 -24.37
N LYS A 586 13.66 2.17 -23.91
CA LYS A 586 12.92 2.15 -22.65
C LYS A 586 11.73 1.19 -22.71
N PHE A 587 11.16 0.99 -23.89
CA PHE A 587 9.88 0.31 -24.04
C PHE A 587 10.01 -0.99 -24.82
N GLU A 588 9.21 -1.97 -24.41
CA GLU A 588 8.87 -3.13 -25.22
C GLU A 588 7.54 -2.86 -25.92
N TYR A 589 7.49 -3.07 -27.23
CA TYR A 589 6.28 -2.93 -28.02
C TYR A 589 5.82 -4.31 -28.48
N SER A 590 4.53 -4.59 -28.31
CA SER A 590 3.87 -5.78 -28.82
C SER A 590 2.63 -5.36 -29.58
N VAL A 591 2.35 -6.03 -30.69
CA VAL A 591 1.16 -5.79 -31.49
C VAL A 591 0.61 -7.11 -31.99
N GLU A 592 -0.71 -7.27 -31.85
CA GLU A 592 -1.45 -8.36 -32.42
C GLU A 592 -2.55 -7.79 -33.33
N ARG A 593 -2.65 -8.36 -34.55
CA ARG A 593 -3.66 -7.97 -35.53
C ARG A 593 -4.40 -9.19 -36.02
N PHE A 594 -5.73 -9.12 -35.99
CA PHE A 594 -6.58 -10.24 -36.40
C PHE A 594 -7.95 -9.71 -36.80
N LEU A 595 -8.71 -10.55 -37.51
CA LEU A 595 -10.10 -10.29 -37.86
C LEU A 595 -10.99 -10.91 -36.79
N LEU A 596 -12.03 -10.20 -36.34
CA LEU A 596 -13.03 -10.78 -35.44
C LEU A 596 -13.71 -11.98 -36.09
N GLU A 597 -14.02 -12.99 -35.28
CA GLU A 597 -14.84 -14.11 -35.71
C GLU A 597 -16.27 -13.63 -35.95
N LYS A 598 -16.86 -14.08 -37.07
CA LYS A 598 -18.28 -13.80 -37.35
C LYS A 598 -19.12 -14.77 -36.53
N TYR A 599 -20.02 -14.22 -35.71
CA TYR A 599 -21.14 -14.97 -35.15
C TYR A 599 -22.07 -15.50 -36.24
#